data_AF-A0AAE0PDT6-F1
#
_entry.id   AF-A0AAE0PDT6-F1
#
_cell.length_a   1.000
_cell.length_b   1.000
_cell.length_c   1.000
_cell.angle_alpha   90.00
_cell.angle_beta   90.00
_cell.angle_gamma   90.00
#
_symmetry.space_group_name_H-M   'P 1'
#
loop_
_entity.id
_entity.type
_entity.pdbx_description
1 polymer ?
#
loop_
_entity_poly.entity_id
_entity_poly.type
_entity_poly.pdbx_seq_one_letter_code
_entity_poly.pdbx_strand_id
1 'polypeptide(L)'
;MSNQTPEAQAAAAAHLKLIEQLDIHSIHKSFRNAHWKPNQRRNKNIKTILGDAQRKEASSLLATPADASGAASPAPVADDGLSTSGTSTPAVPPANGANANGTTANLAQASRSLSKLVLEKSLNVPGKGANGQLAASLSSAPVATYTNIESAPSLAPMKRYCDITGLSAPYIDPKTRLRYHNAEVFAMIRSLPQGVGEQFLEARGAHTVLK
;
A
#
# COMPACT_ATOMS: atom_id res chain seq x y z
N MET A 1 22.92 50.69 -12.19
CA MET A 1 23.40 49.38 -12.66
C MET A 1 24.61 49.04 -11.84
N SER A 2 24.49 48.12 -10.88
CA SER A 2 25.56 47.75 -9.96
C SER A 2 26.67 47.03 -10.73
N ASN A 3 27.85 47.65 -10.82
CA ASN A 3 29.05 47.04 -11.39
C ASN A 3 29.47 45.87 -10.49
N GLN A 4 29.05 44.65 -10.85
CA GLN A 4 29.60 43.43 -10.26
C GLN A 4 31.08 43.36 -10.63
N THR A 5 31.94 43.01 -9.66
CA THR A 5 33.36 42.79 -9.93
C THR A 5 33.52 41.62 -10.91
N PRO A 6 34.53 41.66 -11.80
CA PRO A 6 34.75 40.61 -12.80
C PRO A 6 34.97 39.23 -12.16
N GLU A 7 35.52 39.20 -10.95
CA GLU A 7 35.65 37.98 -10.14
C GLU A 7 34.30 37.41 -9.70
N ALA A 8 33.35 38.27 -9.31
CA ALA A 8 31.99 37.83 -8.95
C ALA A 8 31.23 37.28 -10.17
N GLN A 9 31.47 37.85 -11.36
CA GLN A 9 30.93 37.32 -12.62
C GLN A 9 31.55 35.97 -12.99
N ALA A 10 32.87 35.81 -12.81
CA ALA A 10 33.55 34.55 -13.02
C ALA A 10 33.07 33.45 -12.05
N ALA A 11 32.85 33.79 -10.78
CA ALA A 11 32.29 32.88 -9.78
C ALA A 11 30.85 32.46 -10.14
N ALA A 12 30.02 33.40 -10.60
CA ALA A 12 28.67 33.10 -11.08
C ALA A 12 28.68 32.19 -12.32
N ALA A 13 29.59 32.43 -13.27
CA ALA A 13 29.76 31.59 -14.45
C ALA A 13 30.25 30.18 -14.09
N ALA A 14 31.18 30.05 -13.14
CA ALA A 14 31.65 28.76 -12.63
C ALA A 14 30.52 27.97 -11.94
N HIS A 15 29.65 28.66 -11.18
CA HIS A 15 28.47 28.06 -10.57
C HIS A 15 27.46 27.55 -11.61
N LEU A 16 27.19 28.34 -12.66
CA LEU A 16 26.31 27.92 -13.76
C LEU A 16 26.87 26.69 -14.48
N LYS A 17 28.17 26.68 -14.77
CA LYS A 17 28.87 25.53 -15.37
C LYS A 17 28.72 24.27 -14.52
N LEU A 18 28.77 24.40 -13.20
CA LEU A 18 28.56 23.26 -12.29
C LEU A 18 27.12 22.74 -12.36
N ILE A 19 26.12 23.62 -12.42
CA ILE A 19 24.71 23.22 -12.58
C ILE A 19 24.51 22.48 -13.90
N GLU A 20 25.07 22.99 -15.00
CA GLU A 20 24.97 22.37 -16.33
C GLU A 20 25.59 20.97 -16.34
N GLN A 21 26.75 20.81 -15.71
CA GLN A 21 27.42 19.51 -15.60
C GLN A 21 26.60 18.49 -14.79
N LEU A 22 25.84 18.94 -13.78
CA LEU A 22 25.01 18.09 -12.93
C LEU A 22 23.61 17.82 -13.51
N ASP A 23 23.29 18.32 -14.71
CA ASP A 23 22.01 18.08 -15.35
C ASP A 23 21.96 16.72 -16.06
N ILE A 24 20.99 15.90 -15.68
CA ILE A 24 20.73 14.57 -16.24
C ILE A 24 20.03 14.68 -17.61
N HIS A 25 19.46 15.83 -17.99
CA HIS A 25 18.78 16.01 -19.29
C HIS A 25 19.72 16.29 -20.45
N SER A 26 20.84 16.97 -20.18
CA SER A 26 21.92 17.19 -21.15
C SER A 26 22.48 15.88 -21.75
N ILE A 27 22.48 14.80 -20.96
CA ILE A 27 22.96 13.48 -21.38
C ILE A 27 21.81 12.64 -21.98
N HIS A 28 21.99 12.17 -23.21
CA HIS A 28 21.04 11.29 -23.88
C HIS A 28 20.98 9.90 -23.22
N LYS A 29 19.77 9.40 -22.96
CA LYS A 29 19.55 8.09 -22.31
C LYS A 29 19.42 6.98 -23.35
N SER A 30 20.54 6.36 -23.75
CA SER A 30 20.57 5.25 -24.71
C SER A 30 19.91 3.95 -24.22
N PHE A 31 19.72 3.81 -22.91
CA PHE A 31 19.17 2.61 -22.27
C PHE A 31 17.70 2.73 -21.85
N ARG A 32 17.10 3.94 -21.96
CA ARG A 32 15.70 4.15 -21.53
C ARG A 32 14.74 3.77 -22.65
N ASN A 33 13.84 2.85 -22.39
CA ASN A 33 12.76 2.50 -23.33
C ASN A 33 11.83 3.71 -23.57
N ALA A 34 11.77 4.19 -24.82
CA ALA A 34 10.93 5.32 -25.22
C ALA A 34 9.43 5.03 -25.18
N HIS A 35 9.01 3.77 -25.25
CA HIS A 35 7.60 3.38 -25.24
C HIS A 35 7.00 3.29 -23.83
N TRP A 36 7.83 3.25 -22.78
CA TRP A 36 7.35 3.16 -21.42
C TRP A 36 6.72 4.49 -20.98
N LYS A 37 5.47 4.44 -20.50
CA LYS A 37 4.75 5.60 -19.97
C LYS A 37 4.54 5.48 -18.45
N PRO A 38 4.81 6.53 -17.68
CA PRO A 38 4.60 6.51 -16.24
C PRO A 38 3.12 6.36 -15.89
N ASN A 39 2.80 5.52 -14.91
CA ASN A 39 1.45 5.45 -14.36
C ASN A 39 1.18 6.64 -13.42
N GLN A 40 0.01 7.27 -13.52
CA GLN A 40 -0.40 8.37 -12.66
C GLN A 40 -0.57 7.93 -11.19
N ARG A 41 -0.96 6.69 -10.93
CA ARG A 41 -1.30 6.19 -9.58
C ARG A 41 -0.10 5.60 -8.82
N ARG A 42 1.10 6.18 -8.98
CA ARG A 42 2.34 5.70 -8.33
C ARG A 42 2.63 6.37 -6.99
N ASN A 43 2.42 7.67 -6.90
CA ASN A 43 2.75 8.45 -5.71
C ASN A 43 1.61 8.30 -4.68
N LYS A 44 1.73 7.31 -3.80
CA LYS A 44 0.72 6.94 -2.80
C LYS A 44 1.26 7.15 -1.39
N ASN A 45 0.43 7.63 -0.47
CA ASN A 45 0.74 7.65 0.96
C ASN A 45 0.63 6.23 1.53
N ILE A 46 1.42 5.89 2.55
CA ILE A 46 1.33 4.65 3.34
C ILE A 46 -0.12 4.28 3.67
N LYS A 47 -0.95 5.24 4.10
CA LYS A 47 -2.38 5.01 4.37
C LYS A 47 -3.13 4.43 3.16
N THR A 48 -2.88 4.97 1.97
CA THR A 48 -3.53 4.51 0.73
C THR A 48 -2.97 3.18 0.24
N ILE A 49 -1.66 2.95 0.37
CA ILE A 49 -1.02 1.67 0.04
C ILE A 49 -1.63 0.55 0.89
N LEU A 50 -1.79 0.82 2.17
CA LEU A 50 -2.34 -0.15 3.09
C LEU A 50 -3.83 -0.42 2.87
N GLY A 51 -4.62 0.62 2.59
CA GLY A 51 -6.02 0.45 2.23
C GLY A 51 -6.21 -0.36 0.94
N ASP A 52 -5.29 -0.23 -0.02
CA ASP A 52 -5.29 -1.06 -1.23
C ASP A 52 -4.91 -2.52 -0.92
N ALA A 53 -3.93 -2.74 -0.04
CA ALA A 53 -3.55 -4.09 0.39
C ALA A 53 -4.69 -4.80 1.12
N GLN A 54 -5.34 -4.13 2.08
CA GLN A 54 -6.48 -4.68 2.82
C GLN A 54 -7.65 -5.05 1.89
N ARG A 55 -7.98 -4.20 0.91
CA ARG A 55 -9.02 -4.50 -0.09
C ARG A 55 -8.64 -5.69 -0.97
N LYS A 56 -7.38 -5.79 -1.38
CA LYS A 56 -6.87 -6.89 -2.19
C LYS A 56 -6.96 -8.23 -1.44
N GLU A 57 -6.54 -8.27 -0.18
CA GLU A 57 -6.64 -9.46 0.68
C GLU A 57 -8.11 -9.88 0.92
N ALA A 58 -9.00 -8.91 1.16
CA ALA A 58 -10.43 -9.18 1.30
C ALA A 58 -11.01 -9.79 0.01
N SER A 59 -10.66 -9.23 -1.15
CA SER A 59 -11.11 -9.75 -2.45
C SER A 59 -10.52 -11.13 -2.78
N SER A 60 -9.29 -11.45 -2.35
CA SER A 60 -8.73 -12.79 -2.56
C SER A 60 -9.32 -13.86 -1.63
N LEU A 61 -9.71 -13.50 -0.41
CA LEU A 61 -10.34 -14.42 0.55
C LEU A 61 -11.82 -14.71 0.21
N LEU A 62 -12.55 -13.73 -0.33
CA LEU A 62 -13.94 -13.91 -0.78
C LEU A 62 -14.07 -14.63 -2.13
N ALA A 63 -12.96 -14.78 -2.88
CA ALA A 63 -12.95 -15.43 -4.19
C ALA A 63 -12.65 -16.96 -4.12
N THR A 64 -13.06 -17.65 -3.04
CA THR A 64 -13.45 -19.06 -3.21
C THR A 64 -14.64 -19.07 -4.17
N PRO A 65 -14.59 -19.77 -5.32
CA PRO A 65 -15.78 -19.96 -6.13
C PRO A 65 -16.70 -20.88 -5.33
N ALA A 66 -17.58 -20.29 -4.53
CA ALA A 66 -18.89 -20.89 -4.36
C ALA A 66 -19.55 -20.79 -5.73
N ASP A 67 -19.87 -21.93 -6.32
CA ASP A 67 -20.76 -22.04 -7.48
C ASP A 67 -21.98 -21.13 -7.27
N ALA A 68 -21.95 -19.96 -7.90
CA ALA A 68 -23.09 -19.07 -7.99
C ALA A 68 -23.18 -18.59 -9.43
N SER A 69 -23.77 -19.45 -10.26
CA SER A 69 -24.39 -19.06 -11.52
C SER A 69 -25.35 -17.89 -11.25
N GLY A 70 -25.07 -16.74 -11.84
CA GLY A 70 -25.89 -15.54 -11.69
C GLY A 70 -25.58 -14.53 -12.77
N ALA A 71 -26.08 -14.79 -13.99
CA ALA A 71 -26.17 -13.81 -15.05
C ALA A 71 -27.11 -12.68 -14.64
N ALA A 72 -26.67 -11.42 -14.75
CA ALA A 72 -27.55 -10.24 -14.76
C ALA A 72 -26.82 -9.03 -15.39
N SER A 73 -26.74 -9.01 -16.71
CA SER A 73 -26.60 -7.76 -17.47
C SER A 73 -28.01 -7.21 -17.71
N PRO A 74 -28.35 -5.96 -17.38
CA PRO A 74 -29.67 -5.42 -17.68
C PRO A 74 -29.71 -4.95 -19.15
N ALA A 75 -30.58 -5.57 -19.94
CA ALA A 75 -30.97 -5.08 -21.26
C ALA A 75 -32.25 -4.25 -21.14
N PRO A 76 -32.38 -3.12 -21.87
CA PRO A 76 -33.68 -2.66 -22.34
C PRO A 76 -33.93 -3.18 -23.76
N VAL A 77 -35.12 -3.77 -23.91
CA VAL A 77 -35.77 -4.24 -25.13
C VAL A 77 -36.23 -3.07 -26.01
N ALA A 78 -35.99 -3.17 -27.32
CA ALA A 78 -36.76 -2.53 -28.38
C ALA A 78 -36.58 -3.29 -29.71
N ASP A 79 -37.57 -4.14 -29.99
CA ASP A 79 -38.30 -4.44 -31.25
C ASP A 79 -37.67 -4.38 -32.66
N ASP A 80 -38.32 -5.16 -33.55
CA ASP A 80 -38.28 -5.24 -35.02
C ASP A 80 -37.25 -6.16 -35.75
N GLY A 81 -37.65 -7.43 -35.83
CA GLY A 81 -37.99 -8.12 -37.09
C GLY A 81 -37.18 -7.92 -38.38
N LEU A 82 -36.40 -8.94 -38.78
CA LEU A 82 -36.42 -9.46 -40.15
C LEU A 82 -35.69 -10.82 -40.25
N SER A 83 -36.44 -11.87 -40.60
CA SER A 83 -35.92 -13.17 -41.03
C SER A 83 -35.63 -13.16 -42.52
N THR A 84 -34.41 -13.53 -42.95
CA THR A 84 -34.15 -14.11 -44.28
C THR A 84 -32.93 -15.06 -44.26
N SER A 85 -33.22 -16.37 -44.29
CA SER A 85 -32.59 -17.46 -45.08
C SER A 85 -31.05 -17.60 -45.24
N GLY A 86 -30.52 -18.82 -44.98
CA GLY A 86 -29.24 -19.25 -45.56
C GLY A 86 -28.55 -20.51 -44.99
N THR A 87 -29.14 -21.69 -45.21
CA THR A 87 -28.59 -23.06 -45.29
C THR A 87 -27.05 -23.28 -45.30
N SER A 88 -26.51 -24.15 -44.41
CA SER A 88 -25.62 -25.30 -44.74
C SER A 88 -25.10 -26.09 -43.51
N THR A 89 -25.81 -27.19 -43.22
CA THR A 89 -25.41 -28.57 -42.86
C THR A 89 -24.25 -28.90 -41.87
N PRO A 90 -24.47 -29.84 -40.92
CA PRO A 90 -23.44 -30.44 -40.05
C PRO A 90 -22.73 -31.64 -40.71
N ALA A 91 -21.43 -31.81 -40.48
CA ALA A 91 -20.63 -32.92 -41.00
C ALA A 91 -20.35 -33.98 -39.92
N VAL A 92 -20.82 -35.21 -40.18
CA VAL A 92 -20.33 -36.48 -39.60
C VAL A 92 -19.33 -37.09 -40.60
N PRO A 93 -18.27 -37.78 -40.14
CA PRO A 93 -18.08 -39.18 -40.56
C PRO A 93 -17.43 -40.05 -39.45
N PRO A 94 -17.21 -41.37 -39.65
CA PRO A 94 -18.18 -42.44 -39.79
C PRO A 94 -17.95 -43.57 -38.74
N ALA A 95 -18.86 -44.54 -38.72
CA ALA A 95 -18.84 -45.71 -37.83
C ALA A 95 -17.80 -46.77 -38.25
N ASN A 96 -17.08 -47.36 -37.29
CA ASN A 96 -16.83 -48.81 -37.19
C ASN A 96 -16.12 -49.18 -35.88
N GLY A 97 -16.72 -50.11 -35.13
CA GLY A 97 -16.01 -51.17 -34.41
C GLY A 97 -15.34 -50.87 -33.06
N ALA A 98 -15.80 -51.64 -32.06
CA ALA A 98 -15.04 -52.14 -30.91
C ALA A 98 -14.77 -51.21 -29.70
N ASN A 99 -15.48 -51.58 -28.64
CA ASN A 99 -15.19 -51.50 -27.21
C ASN A 99 -13.71 -51.30 -26.77
N ALA A 100 -13.58 -50.60 -25.63
CA ALA A 100 -12.47 -50.58 -24.66
C ALA A 100 -11.40 -49.48 -24.76
N ASN A 101 -11.50 -48.55 -23.79
CA ASN A 101 -10.42 -47.94 -23.01
C ASN A 101 -9.47 -46.96 -23.73
N GLY A 102 -9.75 -45.66 -23.64
CA GLY A 102 -8.83 -44.61 -24.12
C GLY A 102 -9.26 -43.20 -23.75
N THR A 103 -8.69 -42.66 -22.68
CA THR A 103 -8.87 -41.31 -22.15
C THR A 103 -8.49 -40.21 -23.16
N THR A 104 -9.45 -39.48 -23.71
CA THR A 104 -9.19 -38.14 -24.29
C THR A 104 -9.51 -37.09 -23.24
N ALA A 105 -8.59 -36.92 -22.29
CA ALA A 105 -8.68 -35.86 -21.30
C ALA A 105 -8.62 -34.50 -22.01
N ASN A 106 -9.71 -33.73 -21.92
CA ASN A 106 -9.84 -32.43 -22.56
C ASN A 106 -8.76 -31.47 -22.00
N LEU A 107 -7.77 -31.12 -22.82
CA LEU A 107 -6.59 -30.35 -22.42
C LEU A 107 -6.95 -28.99 -21.77
N ALA A 108 -8.04 -28.36 -22.22
CA ALA A 108 -8.55 -27.13 -21.63
C ALA A 108 -9.08 -27.34 -20.20
N GLN A 109 -9.70 -28.50 -19.94
CA GLN A 109 -10.14 -28.88 -18.59
C GLN A 109 -8.94 -29.25 -17.71
N ALA A 110 -7.92 -29.90 -18.27
CA ALA A 110 -6.67 -30.23 -17.58
C ALA A 110 -5.86 -28.99 -17.17
N SER A 111 -5.83 -27.94 -18.01
CA SER A 111 -5.14 -26.68 -17.68
C SER A 111 -5.82 -25.93 -16.53
N ARG A 112 -7.14 -25.98 -16.45
CA ARG A 112 -7.94 -25.37 -15.37
C ARG A 112 -7.81 -26.15 -14.07
N SER A 113 -7.82 -27.48 -14.13
CA SER A 113 -7.61 -28.33 -12.96
C SER A 113 -6.19 -28.21 -12.42
N LEU A 114 -5.17 -28.10 -13.28
CA LEU A 114 -3.79 -27.80 -12.86
C LEU A 114 -3.67 -26.41 -12.23
N SER A 115 -4.28 -25.39 -12.85
CA SER A 115 -4.27 -24.03 -12.29
C SER A 115 -4.90 -24.00 -10.89
N LYS A 116 -6.02 -24.71 -10.72
CA LYS A 116 -6.68 -24.87 -9.42
C LYS A 116 -5.80 -25.61 -8.41
N LEU A 117 -5.19 -26.74 -8.80
CA LEU A 117 -4.32 -27.53 -7.93
C LEU A 117 -3.02 -26.80 -7.54
N VAL A 118 -2.43 -26.04 -8.46
CA VAL A 118 -1.25 -25.20 -8.18
C VAL A 118 -1.62 -24.07 -7.22
N LEU A 119 -2.81 -23.46 -7.39
CA LEU A 119 -3.30 -22.44 -6.49
C LEU A 119 -3.55 -23.02 -5.08
N GLU A 120 -4.25 -24.16 -4.99
CA GLU A 120 -4.48 -24.88 -3.73
C GLU A 120 -3.17 -25.33 -3.07
N LYS A 121 -2.17 -25.79 -3.84
CA LYS A 121 -0.85 -26.16 -3.34
C LYS A 121 -0.05 -24.95 -2.84
N SER A 122 -0.13 -23.81 -3.53
CA SER A 122 0.53 -22.57 -3.11
C SER A 122 -0.07 -21.99 -1.83
N LEU A 123 -1.37 -22.21 -1.62
CA LEU A 123 -2.08 -21.86 -0.39
C LEU A 123 -1.82 -22.87 0.75
N ASN A 124 -1.33 -24.07 0.44
CA ASN A 124 -1.09 -25.15 1.39
C ASN A 124 0.43 -25.32 1.66
N VAL A 125 0.99 -24.38 2.42
CA VAL A 125 2.32 -24.52 3.04
C VAL A 125 2.29 -25.69 4.04
N PRO A 126 3.30 -26.59 4.09
CA PRO A 126 3.17 -27.88 4.75
C PRO A 126 3.19 -27.75 6.28
N GLY A 127 2.08 -28.13 6.90
CA GLY A 127 1.95 -28.25 8.35
C GLY A 127 0.61 -28.88 8.73
N LYS A 128 0.44 -30.17 8.45
CA LYS A 128 -0.79 -30.90 8.80
C LYS A 128 -0.45 -32.16 9.61
N GLY A 129 -0.65 -32.08 10.93
CA GLY A 129 -0.73 -33.21 11.84
C GLY A 129 -2.15 -33.80 11.86
N ALA A 130 -2.25 -35.08 12.22
CA ALA A 130 -3.38 -35.97 11.96
C ALA A 130 -4.60 -35.87 12.92
N ASN A 131 -4.74 -34.81 13.71
CA ASN A 131 -5.93 -34.59 14.53
C ASN A 131 -6.62 -33.31 14.08
N GLY A 132 -7.91 -33.38 13.76
CA GLY A 132 -8.74 -32.30 13.19
C GLY A 132 -8.99 -31.07 14.08
N GLN A 133 -7.97 -30.62 14.79
CA GLN A 133 -7.86 -29.29 15.36
C GLN A 133 -6.51 -28.72 14.89
N LEU A 134 -6.48 -27.42 14.59
CA LEU A 134 -5.32 -26.61 14.18
C LEU A 134 -5.11 -26.45 12.65
N ALA A 135 -5.83 -25.49 12.06
CA ALA A 135 -5.35 -24.73 10.89
C ALA A 135 -5.87 -23.28 10.85
N ALA A 136 -6.24 -22.70 11.99
CA ALA A 136 -6.42 -21.25 12.14
C ALA A 136 -5.17 -20.58 12.74
N SER A 137 -4.01 -21.23 12.69
CA SER A 137 -2.79 -20.79 13.39
C SER A 137 -1.62 -20.41 12.47
N LEU A 138 -1.71 -20.64 11.15
CA LEU A 138 -0.67 -20.19 10.20
C LEU A 138 -1.13 -19.15 9.17
N SER A 139 -2.42 -18.80 9.16
CA SER A 139 -2.94 -17.58 8.50
C SER A 139 -3.53 -16.58 9.51
N SER A 140 -3.34 -16.82 10.81
CA SER A 140 -3.64 -15.85 11.88
C SER A 140 -2.46 -14.89 12.11
N ALA A 141 -1.71 -14.58 11.07
CA ALA A 141 -0.96 -13.33 11.09
C ALA A 141 -1.99 -12.21 10.98
N PRO A 142 -2.10 -11.30 11.96
CA PRO A 142 -3.05 -10.20 11.86
C PRO A 142 -2.76 -9.42 10.58
N VAL A 143 -3.78 -9.27 9.72
CA VAL A 143 -3.66 -8.50 8.48
C VAL A 143 -3.12 -7.12 8.86
N ALA A 144 -1.98 -6.75 8.28
CA ALA A 144 -1.33 -5.47 8.55
C ALA A 144 -2.35 -4.34 8.29
N THR A 145 -2.83 -3.75 9.37
CA THR A 145 -3.76 -2.62 9.37
C THR A 145 -2.99 -1.38 9.79
N TYR A 146 -3.47 -0.17 9.50
CA TYR A 146 -2.71 1.07 9.74
C TYR A 146 -2.22 1.18 11.17
N THR A 147 -3.03 0.65 12.10
CA THR A 147 -2.77 0.60 13.54
C THR A 147 -1.81 -0.50 13.97
N ASN A 148 -1.57 -1.54 13.15
CA ASN A 148 -0.81 -2.73 13.53
C ASN A 148 0.57 -2.85 12.83
N ILE A 149 0.92 -1.91 11.95
CA ILE A 149 2.28 -1.87 11.36
C ILE A 149 3.30 -1.35 12.38
N GLU A 150 2.85 -0.49 13.30
CA GLU A 150 3.69 0.07 14.35
C GLU A 150 3.82 -0.93 15.51
N SER A 151 4.92 -0.81 16.26
CA SER A 151 5.15 -1.62 17.46
C SER A 151 3.99 -1.48 18.43
N ALA A 152 3.67 -2.57 19.14
CA ALA A 152 2.68 -2.55 20.21
C ALA A 152 2.98 -1.44 21.23
N PRO A 153 1.95 -0.75 21.76
CA PRO A 153 2.16 0.32 22.73
C PRO A 153 2.78 -0.25 24.02
N SER A 154 3.64 0.55 24.65
CA SER A 154 4.22 0.18 25.94
C SER A 154 3.19 0.34 27.08
N LEU A 155 3.11 -0.65 27.97
CA LEU A 155 2.33 -0.59 29.21
C LEU A 155 3.19 -0.19 30.43
N ALA A 156 4.51 -0.06 30.26
CA ALA A 156 5.41 0.26 31.36
C ALA A 156 5.24 1.71 31.82
N PRO A 157 5.34 2.01 33.13
CA PRO A 157 5.33 3.38 33.63
C PRO A 157 6.44 4.22 32.99
N MET A 158 6.07 5.29 32.30
CA MET A 158 7.04 6.16 31.63
C MET A 158 7.78 7.04 32.66
N LYS A 159 9.11 7.15 32.50
CA LYS A 159 9.90 8.16 33.21
C LYS A 159 9.56 9.55 32.65
N ARG A 160 9.41 10.53 33.53
CA ARG A 160 9.02 11.90 33.16
C ARG A 160 10.24 12.80 33.24
N TYR A 161 10.55 13.45 32.13
CA TYR A 161 11.61 14.45 32.02
C TYR A 161 11.01 15.82 31.71
N CYS A 162 11.77 16.86 32.05
CA CYS A 162 11.43 18.24 31.78
C CYS A 162 11.49 18.48 30.28
N ASP A 163 10.45 19.12 29.74
CA ASP A 163 10.33 19.36 28.31
C ASP A 163 11.36 20.40 27.80
N ILE A 164 11.98 21.16 28.71
CA ILE A 164 12.92 22.24 28.38
C ILE A 164 14.37 21.81 28.63
N THR A 165 14.66 21.30 29.83
CA THR A 165 16.05 20.99 30.25
C THR A 165 16.43 19.52 30.11
N GLY A 166 15.47 18.62 29.94
CA GLY A 166 15.71 17.17 29.90
C GLY A 166 16.00 16.50 31.25
N LEU A 167 16.07 17.27 32.35
CA LEU A 167 16.23 16.73 33.72
C LEU A 167 14.97 15.97 34.18
N SER A 168 15.06 15.14 35.21
CA SER A 168 13.88 14.45 35.79
C SER A 168 12.82 15.48 36.24
N ALA A 169 11.58 15.37 35.78
CA ALA A 169 10.53 16.33 36.12
C ALA A 169 9.43 15.70 36.96
N PRO A 170 9.41 15.94 38.28
CA PRO A 170 8.35 15.45 39.15
C PRO A 170 7.03 16.24 39.00
N TYR A 171 7.08 17.48 38.48
CA TYR A 171 5.93 18.39 38.46
C TYR A 171 5.45 18.74 37.05
N ILE A 172 4.17 19.09 36.93
CA ILE A 172 3.50 19.49 35.69
C ILE A 172 2.70 20.77 35.93
N ASP A 173 2.80 21.73 35.02
CA ASP A 173 2.01 22.95 35.05
C ASP A 173 0.57 22.68 34.57
N PRO A 174 -0.49 22.96 35.35
CA PRO A 174 -1.87 22.73 34.92
C PRO A 174 -2.30 23.60 33.73
N LYS A 175 -1.67 24.77 33.53
CA LYS A 175 -2.04 25.69 32.44
C LYS A 175 -1.46 25.24 31.10
N THR A 176 -0.15 25.02 31.05
CA THR A 176 0.57 24.68 29.81
C THR A 176 0.74 23.18 29.58
N ARG A 177 0.52 22.34 30.61
CA ARG A 177 0.81 20.90 30.62
C ARG A 177 2.29 20.55 30.37
N LEU A 178 3.19 21.53 30.56
CA LEU A 178 4.63 21.35 30.51
C LEU A 178 5.15 20.71 31.80
N ARG A 179 6.13 19.83 31.67
CA ARG A 179 6.85 19.16 32.77
C ARG A 179 8.06 20.01 33.17
N TYR A 180 8.23 20.27 34.45
CA TYR A 180 9.33 21.08 34.97
C TYR A 180 10.02 20.44 36.19
N HIS A 181 11.29 20.82 36.40
CA HIS A 181 12.13 20.28 37.48
C HIS A 181 12.13 21.17 38.73
N ASN A 182 12.45 22.45 38.57
CA ASN A 182 12.61 23.43 39.65
C ASN A 182 11.77 24.70 39.41
N ALA A 183 11.75 25.59 40.41
CA ALA A 183 10.99 26.84 40.36
C ALA A 183 11.48 27.81 39.27
N GLU A 184 12.76 27.79 38.92
CA GLU A 184 13.33 28.65 37.87
C GLU A 184 12.77 28.30 36.48
N VAL A 185 12.70 27.00 36.17
CA VAL A 185 12.08 26.53 34.93
C VAL A 185 10.59 26.87 34.92
N PHE A 186 9.90 26.77 36.05
CA PHE A 186 8.50 27.20 36.15
C PHE A 186 8.31 28.70 35.92
N ALA A 187 9.17 29.55 36.48
CA ALA A 187 9.16 30.98 36.25
C ALA A 187 9.39 31.32 34.76
N MET A 188 10.34 30.63 34.14
CA MET A 188 10.58 30.75 32.70
C MET A 188 9.35 30.35 31.88
N ILE A 189 8.71 29.21 32.18
CA ILE A 189 7.46 28.77 31.53
C ILE A 189 6.37 29.85 31.59
N ARG A 190 6.29 30.61 32.69
CA ARG A 190 5.32 31.70 32.84
C ARG A 190 5.68 32.98 32.07
N SER A 191 6.95 33.15 31.72
CA SER A 191 7.42 34.25 30.88
C SER A 191 7.38 33.94 29.38
N LEU A 192 7.13 32.68 28.99
CA LEU A 192 7.10 32.28 27.59
C LEU A 192 5.99 33.02 26.80
N PRO A 193 6.28 33.48 25.57
CA PRO A 193 5.27 34.00 24.67
C PRO A 193 4.18 32.96 24.35
N GLN A 194 2.99 33.45 23.99
CA GLN A 194 1.89 32.59 23.54
C GLN A 194 2.33 31.75 22.33
N GLY A 195 1.91 30.49 22.28
CA GLY A 195 2.26 29.53 21.21
C GLY A 195 3.58 28.76 21.42
N VAL A 196 4.55 29.29 22.17
CA VAL A 196 5.82 28.56 22.40
C VAL A 196 5.59 27.31 23.26
N GLY A 197 4.69 27.38 24.24
CA GLY A 197 4.33 26.20 25.05
C GLY A 197 3.74 25.07 24.20
N GLU A 198 2.98 25.39 23.16
CA GLU A 198 2.41 24.42 22.22
C GLU A 198 3.49 23.74 21.37
N GLN A 199 4.52 24.47 20.94
CA GLN A 199 5.68 23.91 20.22
C GLN A 199 6.46 22.91 21.08
N PHE A 200 6.64 23.20 22.38
CA PHE A 200 7.26 22.24 23.31
C PHE A 200 6.39 20.99 23.48
N LEU A 201 5.06 21.13 23.49
CA LEU A 201 4.15 19.99 23.49
C LEU A 201 4.21 19.20 22.18
N GLU A 202 4.41 19.87 21.05
CA GLU A 202 4.55 19.26 19.72
C GLU A 202 5.83 18.43 19.63
N ALA A 203 6.95 18.97 20.11
CA ALA A 203 8.21 18.25 20.19
C ALA A 203 8.11 16.98 21.06
N ARG A 204 7.28 17.00 22.12
CA ARG A 204 6.96 15.81 22.92
C ARG A 204 5.96 14.85 22.26
N GLY A 205 5.22 15.30 21.24
CA GLY A 205 4.11 14.56 20.65
C GLY A 205 2.81 14.57 21.47
N ALA A 206 2.65 15.54 22.37
CA ALA A 206 1.45 15.74 23.20
C ALA A 206 0.60 16.95 22.78
N HIS A 207 0.90 17.53 21.61
CA HIS A 207 0.19 18.69 21.08
C HIS A 207 -1.20 18.32 20.60
N THR A 208 -2.19 19.12 20.97
CA THR A 208 -3.58 18.96 20.54
C THR A 208 -3.93 20.06 19.56
N VAL A 209 -3.94 19.74 18.26
CA VAL A 209 -4.45 20.64 17.21
C VAL A 209 -5.98 20.54 17.20
N LEU A 210 -6.67 21.66 17.44
CA LEU A 210 -8.12 21.75 17.20
C LEU A 210 -8.39 21.63 15.70
N LYS A 211 -9.36 20.79 15.32
CA LYS A 211 -9.77 20.57 13.93
C LYS A 211 -11.14 21.15 13.67
#